data_AF-A0A7S2D6J0-F1
#
_entry.id   AF-A0A7S2D6J0-F1
#
_cell.length_a   1.000
_cell.length_b   1.000
_cell.length_c   1.000
_cell.angle_alpha   90.00
_cell.angle_beta   90.00
_cell.angle_gamma   90.00
#
_symmetry.space_group_name_H-M   'P 1'
#
loop_
_entity.id
_entity.type
_entity.pdbx_description
1 polymer ?
#
loop_
_entity_poly.entity_id
_entity_poly.type
_entity_poly.pdbx_seq_one_letter_code
_entity_poly.pdbx_strand_id
1 'polypeptide(L)'
;MNDLGLNLLRLGVMWPGLEPSPGAYNETYLDQLYAIVDLAWEHGVYTLLDMHQDGLSEYFCGEGIPPWAVRHTAKFNANRGAFPAPFDSLNSTDYYCDPAF
;
A
#
# COMPACT_ATOMS: atom_id res chain seq x y z
N MET A 1 4.97 -22.36 -4.09
CA MET A 1 5.90 -21.53 -4.91
C MET A 1 6.88 -22.42 -5.66
N ASN A 2 7.53 -23.37 -4.99
CA ASN A 2 8.57 -24.21 -5.59
C ASN A 2 8.09 -25.11 -6.75
N ASP A 3 6.89 -25.67 -6.66
CA ASP A 3 6.32 -26.50 -7.76
C ASP A 3 6.10 -25.70 -9.06
N LEU A 4 5.97 -24.37 -8.96
CA LEU A 4 5.84 -23.46 -10.09
C LEU A 4 7.20 -22.89 -10.55
N GLY A 5 8.32 -23.32 -9.94
CA GLY A 5 9.66 -22.80 -10.22
C GLY A 5 9.88 -21.35 -9.76
N LEU A 6 8.99 -20.80 -8.91
CA LEU A 6 9.11 -19.43 -8.42
C LEU A 6 10.11 -19.37 -7.26
N ASN A 7 11.04 -18.42 -7.33
CA ASN A 7 12.09 -18.20 -6.33
C ASN A 7 12.11 -16.78 -5.77
N LEU A 8 11.12 -15.93 -6.06
CA LEU A 8 11.04 -14.57 -5.57
C LEU A 8 9.63 -14.21 -5.11
N LEU A 9 9.54 -13.54 -3.98
CA LEU A 9 8.35 -12.95 -3.39
C LEU A 9 8.49 -11.42 -3.41
N ARG A 10 7.59 -10.72 -4.10
CA ARG A 10 7.40 -9.27 -3.90
C ARG A 10 6.44 -9.09 -2.73
N LEU A 11 6.98 -8.75 -1.56
CA LEU A 11 6.21 -8.61 -0.33
C LEU A 11 5.81 -7.15 -0.16
N GLY A 12 4.51 -6.88 -0.25
CA GLY A 12 3.95 -5.56 0.02
C GLY A 12 4.13 -5.17 1.49
N VAL A 13 4.65 -3.98 1.70
CA VAL A 13 4.86 -3.32 3.00
C VAL A 13 4.16 -1.98 2.95
N MET A 14 3.38 -1.66 3.98
CA MET A 14 2.62 -0.41 4.04
C MET A 14 3.26 0.53 5.05
N TRP A 15 3.52 1.79 4.65
CA TRP A 15 4.00 2.81 5.58
C TRP A 15 3.06 3.04 6.78
N PRO A 16 1.72 3.06 6.67
CA PRO A 16 0.85 3.16 7.86
C PRO A 16 0.98 1.96 8.82
N GLY A 17 1.38 0.78 8.33
CA GLY A 17 1.69 -0.37 9.18
C GLY A 17 3.03 -0.20 9.90
N LEU A 18 4.05 0.29 9.19
CA LEU A 18 5.40 0.52 9.71
C LEU A 18 5.50 1.69 10.69
N GLU A 19 4.91 2.84 10.35
CA GLU A 19 4.96 4.08 11.11
C GLU A 19 3.53 4.68 11.24
N PRO A 20 2.69 4.13 12.14
CA PRO A 20 1.29 4.55 12.27
C PRO A 20 1.13 6.01 12.67
N SER A 21 2.13 6.59 13.35
CA SER A 21 2.19 8.02 13.68
C SER A 21 3.63 8.54 13.57
N PRO A 22 3.85 9.86 13.36
CA PRO A 22 5.17 10.38 13.06
C PRO A 22 6.22 10.02 14.13
N GLY A 23 7.26 9.32 13.73
CA GLY A 23 8.36 8.86 14.57
C GLY A 23 8.05 7.64 15.46
N ALA A 24 6.85 7.06 15.38
CA ALA A 24 6.47 5.88 16.15
C ALA A 24 6.41 4.64 15.25
N TYR A 25 7.45 3.82 15.29
CA TYR A 25 7.54 2.59 14.53
C TYR A 25 6.83 1.42 15.23
N ASN A 26 6.10 0.62 14.47
CA ASN A 26 5.37 -0.54 14.98
C ASN A 26 6.25 -1.79 14.97
N GLU A 27 6.87 -2.10 16.11
CA GLU A 27 7.74 -3.27 16.26
C GLU A 27 6.99 -4.60 16.02
N THR A 28 5.72 -4.70 16.42
CA THR A 28 4.92 -5.90 16.15
C THR A 28 4.72 -6.13 14.64
N TYR A 29 4.58 -5.05 13.86
CA TYR A 29 4.50 -5.14 12.41
C TYR A 29 5.84 -5.57 11.80
N LEU A 30 6.96 -5.03 12.29
CA LEU A 30 8.30 -5.44 11.87
C LEU A 30 8.58 -6.91 12.19
N ASP A 31 8.23 -7.39 13.38
CA ASP A 31 8.37 -8.80 13.78
C ASP A 31 7.60 -9.73 12.83
N GLN A 32 6.39 -9.34 12.41
CA GLN A 32 5.62 -10.09 11.42
C GLN A 32 6.28 -10.09 10.04
N LEU A 33 6.84 -8.97 9.60
CA LEU A 33 7.58 -8.91 8.34
C LEU A 33 8.83 -9.81 8.39
N TYR A 34 9.58 -9.79 9.49
CA TYR A 34 10.73 -10.69 9.67
C TYR A 34 10.31 -12.16 9.59
N ALA A 35 9.25 -12.55 10.28
CA ALA A 35 8.76 -13.92 10.23
C ALA A 35 8.39 -14.38 8.80
N ILE A 36 7.80 -13.49 7.98
CA ILE A 36 7.49 -13.80 6.58
C ILE A 36 8.77 -13.90 5.74
N VAL A 37 9.72 -12.99 5.93
CA VAL A 37 10.99 -12.97 5.21
C VAL A 37 11.82 -14.22 5.53
N ASP A 38 11.91 -14.60 6.81
CA ASP A 38 12.63 -15.78 7.27
C ASP A 38 12.00 -17.06 6.72
N LEU A 39 10.67 -17.16 6.75
CA LEU A 39 9.95 -18.30 6.16
C LEU A 39 10.21 -18.39 4.64
N ALA A 40 10.19 -17.27 3.92
CA ALA A 40 10.51 -17.26 2.49
C ALA A 40 11.94 -17.78 2.24
N TRP A 41 12.90 -17.30 3.04
CA TRP A 41 14.30 -17.70 2.98
C TRP A 41 14.49 -19.21 3.25
N GLU A 42 13.84 -19.76 4.28
CA GLU A 42 13.88 -21.20 4.61
C GLU A 42 13.43 -22.09 3.44
N HIS A 43 12.57 -21.56 2.56
CA HIS A 43 12.09 -22.25 1.37
C HIS A 43 12.85 -21.92 0.08
N GLY A 44 13.94 -21.16 0.16
CA GLY A 44 14.77 -20.76 -0.99
C GLY A 44 14.12 -19.68 -1.86
N VAL A 45 13.20 -18.89 -1.30
CA VAL A 45 12.50 -17.79 -1.97
C VAL A 45 13.09 -16.46 -1.49
N TYR A 46 13.60 -15.65 -2.43
CA TYR A 46 14.11 -14.31 -2.15
C TYR A 46 12.96 -13.32 -1.95
N THR A 47 13.13 -12.35 -1.05
CA THR A 47 12.08 -11.35 -0.79
C THR A 47 12.50 -9.96 -1.28
N LEU A 48 11.66 -9.33 -2.10
CA LEU A 48 11.71 -7.90 -2.43
C LEU A 48 10.66 -7.19 -1.58
N LEU A 49 11.11 -6.38 -0.62
CA LEU A 49 10.23 -5.51 0.15
C LEU A 49 9.76 -4.34 -0.72
N ASP A 50 8.46 -4.20 -0.85
CA ASP A 50 7.79 -3.24 -1.72
C ASP A 50 6.98 -2.28 -0.86
N MET A 51 7.49 -1.07 -0.63
CA MET A 51 6.75 -0.03 0.09
C MET A 51 5.58 0.45 -0.77
N HIS A 52 4.46 -0.25 -0.67
CA HIS A 52 3.38 -0.23 -1.63
C HIS A 52 2.49 1.00 -1.44
N GLN A 53 1.88 1.45 -2.54
CA GLN A 53 0.79 2.43 -2.52
C GLN A 53 -0.02 2.32 -3.81
N ASP A 54 -1.31 2.59 -3.68
CA ASP A 54 -2.25 2.83 -4.75
C ASP A 54 -3.12 4.02 -4.35
N GLY A 55 -3.18 5.07 -5.17
CA GLY A 55 -3.99 6.24 -4.82
C GLY A 55 -3.46 7.04 -3.63
N LEU A 56 -2.16 6.95 -3.35
CA LEU A 56 -1.40 7.71 -2.36
C LEU A 56 -1.70 7.37 -0.89
N SER A 57 -2.93 7.52 -0.41
CA SER A 57 -3.27 7.41 1.01
C SER A 57 -4.75 7.08 1.18
N GLU A 58 -5.11 6.47 2.31
CA GLU A 58 -6.51 6.25 2.70
C GLU A 58 -7.31 7.56 2.72
N TYR A 59 -6.66 8.70 2.99
CA TYR A 59 -7.29 10.02 2.90
C TYR A 59 -7.87 10.34 1.50
N PHE A 60 -7.30 9.74 0.44
CA PHE A 60 -7.72 9.91 -0.95
C PHE A 60 -8.36 8.66 -1.54
N CYS A 61 -8.92 7.77 -0.71
CA CYS A 61 -9.45 6.47 -1.13
C CYS A 61 -8.41 5.50 -1.70
N GLY A 62 -7.14 5.75 -1.39
CA GLY A 62 -6.04 4.87 -1.72
C GLY A 62 -5.51 4.13 -0.50
N GLU A 63 -4.27 3.70 -0.59
CA GLU A 63 -3.49 3.17 0.51
C GLU A 63 -2.00 3.53 0.34
N GLY A 64 -1.20 3.24 1.36
CA GLY A 64 0.25 3.22 1.24
C GLY A 64 0.95 4.31 2.04
N ILE A 65 0.49 5.57 1.94
CA ILE A 65 1.00 6.68 2.77
C ILE A 65 0.04 6.96 3.94
N PRO A 66 0.53 7.04 5.19
CA PRO A 66 -0.32 7.34 6.33
C PRO A 66 -0.90 8.77 6.28
N PRO A 67 -2.10 9.01 6.83
CA PRO A 67 -2.77 10.31 6.77
C PRO A 67 -1.93 11.48 7.32
N TRP A 68 -1.11 11.21 8.34
CA TRP A 68 -0.25 12.23 8.95
C TRP A 68 0.85 12.74 8.00
N ALA A 69 1.23 11.95 6.99
CA ALA A 69 2.28 12.26 6.04
C ALA A 69 1.76 12.92 4.74
N VAL A 70 0.45 13.07 4.58
CA VAL A 70 -0.15 13.72 3.40
C VAL A 70 -0.68 15.11 3.71
N ARG A 71 -0.64 16.00 2.72
CA ARG A 71 -1.18 17.35 2.86
C ARG A 71 -2.65 17.37 2.44
N HIS A 72 -3.55 17.53 3.41
CA HIS A 72 -5.00 17.56 3.22
C HIS A 72 -5.54 18.71 2.34
N THR A 73 -4.71 19.73 2.02
CA THR A 73 -5.12 20.83 1.13
C THR A 73 -5.00 20.50 -0.36
N ALA A 74 -4.41 19.35 -0.70
CA ALA A 74 -4.46 18.85 -2.06
C ALA A 74 -5.90 18.42 -2.37
N LYS A 75 -6.68 19.29 -3.01
CA LYS A 75 -7.95 18.87 -3.60
C LYS A 75 -7.63 17.75 -4.58
N PHE A 76 -8.19 16.56 -4.33
CA PHE A 76 -8.13 15.47 -5.30
C PHE A 76 -8.69 16.00 -6.62
N ASN A 77 -7.84 16.12 -7.64
CA ASN A 77 -8.32 16.45 -8.97
C ASN A 77 -8.98 15.19 -9.52
N ALA A 78 -10.30 15.10 -9.34
CA ALA A 78 -11.13 14.00 -9.84
C ALA A 78 -11.08 13.87 -11.38
N ASN A 79 -10.48 14.83 -12.10
CA ASN A 79 -10.17 14.70 -13.52
C ASN A 79 -8.94 13.80 -13.75
N ARG A 80 -9.03 12.52 -13.32
CA ARG A 80 -8.12 11.48 -13.82
C ARG A 80 -8.54 11.12 -15.25
N GLY A 81 -8.17 11.96 -16.22
CA GLY A 81 -8.18 11.59 -17.64
C GLY A 81 -7.07 10.57 -17.91
N ALA A 82 -7.50 9.35 -18.26
CA ALA A 82 -6.80 8.10 -18.59
C ALA A 82 -5.25 8.02 -18.61
N PHE A 83 -4.72 7.15 -17.75
CA PHE A 83 -3.68 6.17 -18.13
C PHE A 83 -4.20 4.78 -17.75
N PRO A 84 -4.15 3.81 -18.69
CA PRO A 84 -5.36 3.24 -19.28
C PRO A 84 -6.49 3.05 -18.25
N ALA A 85 -7.44 3.97 -18.23
CA ALA A 85 -8.65 3.84 -17.42
C ALA A 85 -9.74 3.19 -18.30
N PRO A 86 -10.43 2.13 -17.84
CA PRO A 86 -11.49 1.47 -18.61
C PRO A 86 -12.79 2.29 -18.74
N PHE A 87 -12.81 3.54 -18.26
CA PHE A 87 -14.01 4.37 -18.18
C PHE A 87 -13.75 5.80 -18.69
N ASP A 88 -14.64 6.26 -19.57
CA ASP A 88 -14.54 7.56 -20.27
C ASP A 88 -14.87 8.76 -19.38
N SER A 89 -15.49 8.52 -18.23
CA SER A 89 -15.76 9.54 -17.21
C SER A 89 -15.82 8.90 -15.83
N LEU A 90 -15.08 9.47 -14.89
CA LEU A 90 -15.22 9.18 -13.46
C LEU A 90 -16.05 10.32 -12.87
N ASN A 91 -17.23 10.02 -12.33
CA ASN A 91 -18.02 11.04 -11.64
C ASN A 91 -17.43 11.25 -10.24
N SER A 92 -17.42 12.47 -9.74
CA SER A 92 -16.84 12.76 -8.40
C SER A 92 -17.59 12.05 -7.26
N THR A 93 -18.77 11.50 -7.54
CA THR A 93 -19.56 10.67 -6.61
C THR A 93 -19.12 9.21 -6.56
N ASP A 94 -18.37 8.72 -7.54
CA ASP A 94 -17.97 7.30 -7.63
C ASP A 94 -16.83 6.95 -6.65
N TYR A 95 -16.19 7.99 -6.08
CA TYR A 95 -15.12 7.90 -5.09
C TYR A 95 -15.49 8.57 -3.76
N TYR A 96 -16.77 8.62 -3.38
CA TYR A 96 -17.11 8.92 -2.00
C TYR A 96 -16.58 7.78 -1.11
N CYS A 97 -15.36 7.98 -0.58
CA CYS A 97 -14.94 7.28 0.62
C CYS A 97 -15.96 7.58 1.71
N ASP A 98 -16.63 6.54 2.20
CA ASP A 98 -17.36 6.63 3.44
C ASP A 98 -16.33 6.95 4.55
N PRO A 99 -16.44 8.09 5.25
CA PRO A 99 -15.53 8.43 6.34
C PRO A 99 -15.69 7.52 7.58
N ALA A 100 -16.54 6.48 7.52
CA ALA A 100 -16.83 5.55 8.60
C ALA A 100 -15.95 4.27 8.63
N PHE A 101 -14.85 4.21 7.87
CA PHE A 101 -13.77 3.24 8.09
C PHE A 101 -12.48 3.94 8.50
#